data_AF-A0A196QBX4-F1
#
_entry.id   AF-A0A196QBX4-F1
#
_cell.length_a   1.000
_cell.length_b   1.000
_cell.length_c   1.000
_cell.angle_alpha   90.00
_cell.angle_beta   90.00
_cell.angle_gamma   90.00
#
_symmetry.space_group_name_H-M   'P 1'
#
loop_
_entity.id
_entity.type
_entity.pdbx_description
1 polymer ?
#
loop_
_entity_poly.entity_id
_entity_poly.type
_entity_poly.pdbx_seq_one_letter_code
_entity_poly.pdbx_strand_id
1 'polypeptide(L)'
;MADAGLPAAPETNFICDGELHRFRVESDKKGSRNGWYVLHLDGVPAGAFGSWRAGIAENWCSKGQDQLTEAERRQLRERMEKAKTARQSQLKQRHATAAHRARKLWKSARPAAPDHPYLVKKQVQPLRARQIGPALVLDIRDIRGELSSLQFIQPDGSKKLLSGGAKQERFIPVTGAAGGEPDTVLICEGWATGVTLAASMPAAFVLAAIDAGNLPAVAVATRQRWPSCNLIVCGDDDRKTEGNPGAAAARKAAELSAARLALPEWPEGCPVHLSDFNDLATWLNEVK
;
A
#
# COMPACT_ATOMS: atom_id res chain seq x y z
N MET A 1 6.97 21.59 -18.20
CA MET A 1 7.40 20.17 -18.10
C MET A 1 8.91 20.04 -18.28
N ALA A 2 9.47 20.44 -19.43
CA ALA A 2 10.92 20.44 -19.65
C ALA A 2 11.68 21.26 -18.58
N ASP A 3 11.18 22.45 -18.26
CA ASP A 3 11.76 23.32 -17.22
C ASP A 3 11.78 22.70 -15.82
N ALA A 4 10.88 21.75 -15.56
CA ALA A 4 10.82 20.99 -14.30
C ALA A 4 11.66 19.70 -14.37
N GLY A 5 12.54 19.55 -15.36
CA GLY A 5 13.36 18.36 -15.57
C GLY A 5 12.58 17.14 -16.06
N LEU A 6 11.36 17.32 -16.58
CA LEU A 6 10.47 16.26 -17.07
C LEU A 6 10.15 16.43 -18.56
N PRO A 7 11.14 16.42 -19.48
CA PRO A 7 10.86 16.44 -20.90
C PRO A 7 10.02 15.22 -21.28
N ALA A 8 8.91 15.44 -21.96
CA ALA A 8 8.10 14.36 -22.50
C ALA A 8 8.80 13.76 -23.72
N ALA A 9 8.72 12.43 -23.86
CA ALA A 9 9.25 11.75 -25.02
C ALA A 9 8.64 12.31 -26.32
N PRO A 10 9.40 12.40 -27.44
CA PRO A 10 8.93 13.02 -28.69
C PRO A 10 7.64 12.41 -29.25
N GLU A 11 7.38 11.13 -28.99
CA GLU A 11 6.15 10.44 -29.41
C GLU A 11 4.91 10.77 -28.56
N THR A 12 5.04 11.63 -27.55
CA THR A 12 3.93 11.95 -26.62
C THR A 12 2.91 12.86 -27.30
N ASN A 13 1.67 12.38 -27.41
CA ASN A 13 0.54 13.20 -27.82
C ASN A 13 -0.23 13.70 -26.58
N PHE A 14 -0.42 15.01 -26.46
CA PHE A 14 -1.10 15.62 -25.31
C PHE A 14 -2.61 15.69 -25.55
N ILE A 15 -3.37 15.16 -24.59
CA ILE A 15 -4.84 15.10 -24.58
C ILE A 15 -5.34 16.05 -23.50
N CYS A 16 -6.22 16.97 -23.89
CA CYS A 16 -6.65 18.09 -23.06
C CYS A 16 -8.10 17.93 -22.59
N ASP A 17 -8.44 16.76 -22.07
CA ASP A 17 -9.79 16.39 -21.63
C ASP A 17 -10.01 16.57 -20.12
N GLY A 18 -9.00 17.07 -19.39
CA GLY A 18 -9.04 17.20 -17.95
C GLY A 18 -8.92 15.86 -17.20
N GLU A 19 -8.60 14.76 -17.88
CA GLU A 19 -8.32 13.47 -17.27
C GLU A 19 -6.81 13.28 -17.03
N LEU A 20 -6.48 12.26 -16.22
CA LEU A 20 -5.08 11.90 -15.97
C LEU A 20 -4.55 11.06 -17.12
N HIS A 21 -3.58 11.61 -17.84
CA HIS A 21 -2.86 10.93 -18.90
C HIS A 21 -1.44 10.58 -18.45
N ARG A 22 -0.97 9.39 -18.85
CA ARG A 22 0.41 8.95 -18.56
C ARG A 22 1.26 8.99 -19.80
N PHE A 23 2.49 9.49 -19.66
CA PHE A 23 3.47 9.58 -20.74
C PHE A 23 4.84 9.06 -20.29
N ARG A 24 5.74 8.88 -21.25
CA ARG A 24 7.13 8.53 -21.01
C ARG A 24 7.94 9.82 -20.83
N VAL A 25 8.62 9.98 -19.70
CA VAL A 25 9.66 11.01 -19.57
C VAL A 25 10.85 10.58 -20.43
N GLU A 26 11.44 11.49 -21.19
CA GLU A 26 12.42 11.16 -22.22
C GLU A 26 13.63 10.36 -21.69
N SER A 27 14.08 10.70 -20.48
CA SER A 27 15.18 10.04 -19.76
C SER A 27 14.82 8.67 -19.17
N ASP A 28 13.56 8.26 -19.23
CA ASP A 28 13.12 6.96 -18.75
C ASP A 28 13.20 5.86 -19.83
N LYS A 29 13.32 4.61 -19.34
CA LYS A 29 13.30 3.40 -20.17
C LYS A 29 12.12 3.40 -21.14
N LYS A 30 12.36 3.01 -22.39
CA LYS A 30 11.34 2.83 -23.42
C LYS A 30 10.16 1.99 -22.90
N GLY A 31 8.94 2.49 -23.08
CA GLY A 31 7.70 1.86 -22.61
C GLY A 31 7.30 2.20 -21.16
N SER A 32 8.11 2.96 -20.41
CA SER A 32 7.69 3.47 -19.11
C SER A 32 6.52 4.45 -19.25
N ARG A 33 5.77 4.62 -18.16
CA ARG A 33 4.66 5.56 -18.07
C ARG A 33 4.76 6.42 -16.79
N ASN A 34 5.98 6.74 -16.36
CA ASN A 34 6.20 7.37 -15.06
C ASN A 34 5.77 8.84 -15.03
N GLY A 35 5.74 9.50 -16.19
CA GLY A 35 5.19 10.84 -16.34
C GLY A 35 3.66 10.81 -16.32
N TRP A 36 3.06 11.84 -15.72
CA TRP A 36 1.62 12.05 -15.74
C TRP A 36 1.29 13.53 -15.89
N TYR A 37 0.14 13.83 -16.47
CA TYR A 37 -0.42 15.18 -16.48
C TYR A 37 -1.95 15.16 -16.47
N VAL A 38 -2.53 16.27 -16.08
CA VAL A 38 -3.94 16.64 -16.22
C VAL A 38 -3.92 18.04 -16.81
N LEU A 39 -4.61 18.26 -17.94
CA LEU A 39 -4.62 19.54 -18.63
C LEU A 39 -6.04 19.95 -18.99
N HIS A 40 -6.42 21.15 -18.54
CA HIS A 40 -7.66 21.84 -18.86
C HIS A 40 -7.33 23.04 -19.74
N LEU A 41 -7.93 23.12 -20.93
CA LEU A 41 -7.76 24.25 -21.85
C LEU A 41 -9.01 25.12 -21.98
N ASP A 42 -10.11 24.73 -21.36
CA ASP A 42 -11.32 25.54 -21.29
C ASP A 42 -11.13 26.70 -20.29
N GLY A 43 -11.60 27.91 -20.59
CA GLY A 43 -11.42 29.08 -19.71
C GLY A 43 -9.96 29.53 -19.60
N VAL A 44 -9.41 29.66 -18.38
CA VAL A 44 -7.97 29.86 -18.17
C VAL A 44 -7.27 28.51 -18.18
N PRO A 45 -6.38 28.23 -19.16
CA PRO A 45 -5.66 26.96 -19.20
C PRO A 45 -4.88 26.70 -17.91
N ALA A 46 -5.10 25.52 -17.34
CA ALA A 46 -4.49 25.10 -16.09
C ALA A 46 -4.35 23.58 -16.04
N GLY A 47 -3.46 23.09 -15.18
CA GLY A 47 -3.21 21.68 -15.06
C GLY A 47 -2.24 21.34 -13.95
N ALA A 48 -1.93 20.06 -13.86
CA ALA A 48 -0.88 19.55 -13.01
C ALA A 48 -0.10 18.48 -13.78
N PHE A 49 1.18 18.35 -13.49
CA PHE A 49 2.01 17.33 -14.09
C PHE A 49 3.08 16.85 -13.12
N GLY A 50 3.66 15.70 -13.42
CA GLY A 50 4.70 15.15 -12.56
C GLY A 50 5.31 13.86 -13.06
N SER A 51 6.18 13.30 -12.23
CA SER A 51 6.78 11.99 -12.42
C SER A 51 6.80 11.23 -11.10
N TRP A 52 6.17 10.05 -11.07
CA TRP A 52 6.23 9.19 -9.88
C TRP A 52 7.64 8.70 -9.58
N ARG A 53 8.48 8.53 -10.60
CA ARG A 53 9.88 8.08 -10.42
C ARG A 53 10.74 9.20 -9.82
N ALA A 54 10.56 10.43 -10.30
CA ALA A 54 11.34 11.58 -9.84
C ALA A 54 10.77 12.22 -8.55
N GLY A 55 9.56 11.82 -8.13
CA GLY A 55 8.88 12.43 -6.99
C GLY A 55 8.41 13.87 -7.24
N ILE A 56 8.36 14.30 -8.50
CA ILE A 56 7.99 15.67 -8.89
C ILE A 56 6.48 15.74 -9.14
N ALA A 57 5.83 16.76 -8.59
CA ALA A 57 4.44 17.11 -8.86
C ALA A 57 4.28 18.64 -8.84
N GLU A 58 3.94 19.21 -9.98
CA GLU A 58 3.85 20.65 -10.19
C GLU A 58 2.46 21.04 -10.69
N ASN A 59 2.00 22.22 -10.29
CA ASN A 59 0.80 22.83 -10.86
C ASN A 59 1.21 23.86 -11.91
N TRP A 60 0.44 23.97 -12.97
CA TRP A 60 0.65 24.96 -14.03
C TRP A 60 -0.63 25.71 -14.33
N CYS A 61 -0.49 27.00 -14.62
CA CYS A 61 -1.56 27.88 -15.07
C CYS A 61 -0.98 28.82 -16.13
N SER A 62 -1.72 29.08 -17.20
CA SER A 62 -1.28 30.01 -18.26
C SER A 62 -1.25 31.46 -17.81
N LYS A 63 -1.93 31.80 -16.71
CA LYS A 63 -1.89 33.11 -16.06
C LYS A 63 -1.25 32.99 -14.68
N GLY A 64 -0.37 33.94 -14.34
CA GLY A 64 0.11 34.10 -12.97
C GLY A 64 -1.05 34.37 -12.02
N GLN A 65 -0.92 33.96 -10.74
CA GLN A 65 -1.99 34.14 -9.75
C GLN A 65 -2.48 35.59 -9.63
N ASP A 66 -1.57 36.55 -9.78
CA ASP A 66 -1.84 37.99 -9.67
C ASP A 66 -2.58 38.57 -10.88
N GLN A 67 -2.66 37.80 -11.98
CA GLN A 67 -3.34 38.20 -13.23
C GLN A 67 -4.73 37.58 -13.38
N LEU A 68 -5.15 36.74 -12.43
CA LEU A 68 -6.47 36.13 -12.42
C LEU A 68 -7.51 37.08 -11.82
N THR A 69 -8.53 37.41 -12.60
CA THR A 69 -9.71 38.12 -12.09
C THR A 69 -10.47 37.27 -11.08
N GLU A 70 -11.28 37.90 -10.22
CA GLU A 70 -12.08 37.18 -9.23
C GLU A 70 -13.04 36.16 -9.87
N ALA A 71 -13.62 36.50 -11.02
CA ALA A 71 -14.48 35.62 -11.79
C ALA A 71 -13.73 34.36 -12.29
N GLU A 72 -12.51 34.52 -12.82
CA GLU A 72 -11.66 33.41 -13.25
C GLU A 72 -11.23 32.53 -12.07
N ARG A 73 -10.87 33.14 -10.93
CA ARG A 73 -10.55 32.40 -9.70
C ARG A 73 -11.72 31.56 -9.21
N ARG A 74 -12.95 32.09 -9.28
CA ARG A 74 -14.17 31.36 -8.92
C ARG A 74 -14.41 30.17 -9.86
N GLN A 75 -14.33 30.37 -11.17
CA GLN A 75 -14.49 29.30 -12.15
C GLN A 75 -13.46 28.18 -11.97
N LEU A 76 -12.19 28.52 -11.71
CA LEU A 76 -11.15 27.52 -11.45
C LEU A 76 -11.47 26.70 -10.20
N ARG A 77 -11.88 27.34 -9.10
CA ARG A 77 -12.28 26.63 -7.87
C ARG A 77 -13.48 25.69 -8.09
N GLU A 78 -14.52 26.16 -8.77
CA GLU A 78 -15.70 25.36 -9.07
C GLU A 78 -15.35 24.12 -9.91
N ARG A 79 -14.47 24.25 -10.89
CA ARG A 79 -13.98 23.13 -11.70
C ARG A 79 -13.14 22.15 -10.88
N MET A 80 -12.23 22.65 -10.05
CA MET A 80 -11.41 21.80 -9.19
C MET A 80 -12.27 20.99 -8.22
N GLU A 81 -13.29 21.60 -7.61
CA GLU A 81 -14.21 20.87 -6.75
C GLU A 81 -15.07 19.87 -7.55
N LYS A 82 -15.59 20.25 -8.72
CA LYS A 82 -16.34 19.32 -9.59
C LYS A 82 -15.50 18.11 -10.02
N ALA A 83 -14.26 18.34 -10.43
CA ALA A 83 -13.32 17.29 -10.84
C ALA A 83 -12.94 16.39 -9.66
N LYS A 84 -12.71 16.98 -8.48
CA LYS A 84 -12.45 16.25 -7.23
C LYS A 84 -13.64 15.36 -6.86
N THR A 85 -14.87 15.88 -6.88
CA THR A 85 -16.08 15.10 -6.62
C THR A 85 -16.27 13.97 -7.63
N ALA A 86 -16.08 14.24 -8.93
CA ALA A 86 -16.18 13.23 -9.97
C ALA A 86 -15.15 12.10 -9.78
N ARG A 87 -13.89 12.45 -9.50
CA ARG A 87 -12.81 11.49 -9.23
C ARG A 87 -13.08 10.67 -7.97
N GLN A 88 -13.57 11.29 -6.91
CA GLN A 88 -13.95 10.59 -5.68
C GLN A 88 -15.09 9.58 -5.94
N SER A 89 -16.08 9.97 -6.73
CA SER A 89 -17.19 9.09 -7.13
C SER A 89 -16.70 7.90 -7.96
N GLN A 90 -15.89 8.13 -9.00
CA GLN A 90 -15.30 7.08 -9.82
C GLN A 90 -14.42 6.13 -9.01
N LEU A 91 -13.61 6.66 -8.09
CA LEU A 91 -12.77 5.85 -7.21
C LEU A 91 -13.61 4.95 -6.31
N LYS A 92 -14.68 5.50 -5.70
CA LYS A 92 -15.62 4.76 -4.87
C LYS A 92 -16.30 3.64 -5.66
N GLN A 93 -16.75 3.92 -6.89
CA GLN A 93 -17.35 2.92 -7.76
C GLN A 93 -16.35 1.81 -8.11
N ARG A 94 -15.12 2.17 -8.49
CA ARG A 94 -14.05 1.19 -8.79
C ARG A 94 -13.76 0.28 -7.61
N HIS A 95 -13.67 0.85 -6.41
CA HIS A 95 -13.48 0.08 -5.18
C HIS A 95 -14.67 -0.83 -4.86
N ALA A 96 -15.91 -0.36 -5.05
CA ALA A 96 -17.09 -1.18 -4.85
C ALA A 96 -17.15 -2.37 -5.82
N THR A 97 -16.84 -2.15 -7.10
CA THR A 97 -16.75 -3.23 -8.11
C THR A 97 -15.65 -4.23 -7.75
N ALA A 98 -14.47 -3.76 -7.33
CA ALA A 98 -13.38 -4.63 -6.91
C ALA A 98 -13.72 -5.44 -5.65
N ALA A 99 -14.36 -4.82 -4.65
CA ALA A 99 -14.82 -5.50 -3.44
C ALA A 99 -15.87 -6.59 -3.76
N HIS A 100 -16.78 -6.35 -4.71
CA HIS A 100 -17.72 -7.38 -5.18
C HIS A 100 -17.00 -8.57 -5.81
N ARG A 101 -16.01 -8.31 -6.67
CA ARG A 101 -15.17 -9.37 -7.26
C ARG A 101 -14.36 -10.11 -6.19
N ALA A 102 -13.80 -9.39 -5.22
CA ALA A 102 -13.07 -9.96 -4.09
C ALA A 102 -13.94 -10.95 -3.31
N ARG A 103 -15.19 -10.58 -2.98
CA ARG A 103 -16.14 -11.47 -2.28
C ARG A 103 -16.42 -12.75 -3.05
N LYS A 104 -16.64 -12.65 -4.37
CA LYS A 104 -16.86 -13.83 -5.24
C LYS A 104 -15.65 -14.76 -5.22
N LEU A 105 -14.46 -14.21 -5.48
CA LEU A 105 -13.21 -14.98 -5.51
C LEU A 105 -12.90 -15.62 -4.14
N TRP A 106 -13.04 -14.85 -3.07
CA TRP A 106 -12.84 -15.34 -1.70
C TRP A 106 -13.76 -16.51 -1.38
N LYS A 107 -15.06 -16.39 -1.70
CA LYS A 107 -16.05 -17.46 -1.48
C LYS A 107 -15.72 -18.75 -2.24
N SER A 108 -15.19 -18.65 -3.45
CA SER A 108 -14.78 -19.81 -4.26
C SER A 108 -13.42 -20.40 -3.88
N ALA A 109 -12.60 -19.66 -3.12
CA ALA A 109 -11.26 -20.12 -2.75
C ALA A 109 -11.32 -21.18 -1.64
N ARG A 110 -10.53 -22.24 -1.79
CA ARG A 110 -10.36 -23.30 -0.79
C ARG A 110 -9.33 -22.89 0.28
N PRO A 111 -9.30 -23.53 1.46
CA PRO A 111 -8.17 -23.37 2.39
C PRO A 111 -6.84 -23.61 1.69
N ALA A 112 -5.81 -22.83 2.04
CA ALA A 112 -4.48 -23.00 1.48
C ALA A 112 -3.85 -24.33 1.93
N ALA A 113 -3.19 -25.02 0.99
CA ALA A 113 -2.50 -26.26 1.30
C ALA A 113 -1.20 -25.95 2.08
N PRO A 114 -0.89 -26.63 3.20
CA PRO A 114 0.32 -26.36 3.98
C PRO A 114 1.63 -26.57 3.21
N ASP A 115 1.61 -27.40 2.17
CA ASP A 115 2.74 -27.70 1.28
C ASP A 115 2.91 -26.68 0.13
N HIS A 116 2.13 -25.60 0.12
CA HIS A 116 2.28 -24.55 -0.88
C HIS A 116 3.73 -24.01 -0.89
N PRO A 117 4.42 -23.91 -2.05
CA PRO A 117 5.86 -23.62 -2.10
C PRO A 117 6.30 -22.35 -1.36
N TYR A 118 5.48 -21.28 -1.43
CA TYR A 118 5.74 -20.06 -0.67
C TYR A 118 5.70 -20.27 0.86
N LEU A 119 4.75 -21.07 1.37
CA LEU A 119 4.60 -21.32 2.81
C LEU A 119 5.76 -22.15 3.33
N VAL A 120 6.14 -23.19 2.58
CA VAL A 120 7.31 -24.03 2.88
C VAL A 120 8.59 -23.17 2.90
N LYS A 121 8.80 -22.36 1.86
CA LYS A 121 9.96 -21.46 1.78
C LYS A 121 10.02 -20.48 2.94
N LYS A 122 8.89 -19.93 3.35
CA LYS A 122 8.81 -18.97 4.47
C LYS A 122 8.71 -19.64 5.84
N GLN A 123 8.61 -20.97 5.91
CA GLN A 123 8.42 -21.77 7.12
C GLN A 123 7.21 -21.31 7.98
N VAL A 124 6.10 -20.97 7.33
CA VAL A 124 4.90 -20.43 7.99
C VAL A 124 3.65 -21.25 7.71
N GLN A 125 2.75 -21.32 8.69
CA GLN A 125 1.45 -21.98 8.54
C GLN A 125 0.49 -21.15 7.65
N PRO A 126 -0.44 -21.78 6.94
CA PRO A 126 -1.39 -21.06 6.08
C PRO A 126 -2.35 -20.15 6.86
N LEU A 127 -2.66 -20.47 8.12
CA LEU A 127 -3.66 -19.77 8.94
C LEU A 127 -4.96 -19.48 8.15
N ARG A 128 -5.26 -18.19 7.91
CA ARG A 128 -6.44 -17.73 7.19
C ARG A 128 -6.30 -17.72 5.66
N ALA A 129 -5.09 -17.96 5.14
CA ALA A 129 -4.84 -17.94 3.72
C ALA A 129 -5.73 -18.97 3.00
N ARG A 130 -6.26 -18.55 1.87
CA ARG A 130 -6.97 -19.41 0.93
C ARG A 130 -6.13 -19.63 -0.32
N GLN A 131 -6.63 -20.42 -1.25
CA GLN A 131 -5.92 -20.73 -2.48
C GLN A 131 -6.89 -20.85 -3.66
N ILE A 132 -6.46 -20.30 -4.81
CA ILE A 132 -7.10 -20.46 -6.12
C ILE A 132 -6.02 -20.87 -7.11
N GLY A 133 -6.12 -22.08 -7.66
CA GLY A 133 -5.08 -22.65 -8.50
C GLY A 133 -3.73 -22.68 -7.75
N PRO A 134 -2.64 -22.16 -8.34
CA PRO A 134 -1.32 -22.13 -7.70
C PRO A 134 -1.12 -20.93 -6.76
N ALA A 135 -2.08 -20.00 -6.66
CA ALA A 135 -1.89 -18.77 -5.90
C ALA A 135 -2.54 -18.87 -4.51
N LEU A 136 -1.80 -18.49 -3.47
CA LEU A 136 -2.40 -18.10 -2.20
C LEU A 136 -3.24 -16.84 -2.41
N VAL A 137 -4.32 -16.74 -1.64
CA VAL A 137 -5.27 -15.65 -1.63
C VAL A 137 -5.40 -15.17 -0.19
N LEU A 138 -5.11 -13.88 0.03
CA LEU A 138 -5.20 -13.21 1.31
C LEU A 138 -6.29 -12.15 1.23
N ASP A 139 -7.17 -12.11 2.23
CA ASP A 139 -8.24 -11.12 2.30
C ASP A 139 -7.72 -9.77 2.81
N ILE A 140 -7.98 -8.71 2.04
CA ILE A 140 -7.69 -7.34 2.47
C ILE A 140 -8.98 -6.72 2.99
N ARG A 141 -8.97 -6.31 4.26
CA ARG A 141 -10.15 -5.82 4.98
C ARG A 141 -9.94 -4.41 5.51
N ASP A 142 -11.04 -3.70 5.71
CA ASP A 142 -11.03 -2.46 6.47
C ASP A 142 -11.06 -2.72 7.99
N ILE A 143 -11.01 -1.65 8.76
CA ILE A 143 -11.03 -1.69 10.23
C ILE A 143 -12.35 -2.22 10.83
N ARG A 144 -13.41 -2.31 10.03
CA ARG A 144 -14.70 -2.92 10.42
C ARG A 144 -14.74 -4.41 10.10
N GLY A 145 -13.71 -4.95 9.45
CA GLY A 145 -13.64 -6.34 9.01
C GLY A 145 -14.33 -6.60 7.67
N GLU A 146 -14.73 -5.57 6.93
CA GLU A 146 -15.34 -5.75 5.61
C GLU A 146 -14.29 -6.03 4.55
N LEU A 147 -14.54 -7.07 3.74
CA LEU A 147 -13.66 -7.42 2.62
C LEU A 147 -13.66 -6.31 1.56
N SER A 148 -12.48 -5.72 1.36
CA SER A 148 -12.25 -4.59 0.46
C SER A 148 -11.50 -5.00 -0.82
N SER A 149 -10.56 -5.94 -0.74
CA SER A 149 -9.71 -6.38 -1.85
C SER A 149 -9.10 -7.76 -1.54
N LEU A 150 -8.21 -8.25 -2.42
CA LEU A 150 -7.40 -9.45 -2.21
C LEU A 150 -5.94 -9.18 -2.57
N GLN A 151 -5.02 -9.85 -1.88
CA GLN A 151 -3.65 -10.05 -2.32
C GLN A 151 -3.46 -11.50 -2.76
N PHE A 152 -2.76 -11.70 -3.87
CA PHE A 152 -2.38 -13.00 -4.40
C PHE A 152 -0.89 -13.20 -4.24
N ILE A 153 -0.46 -14.37 -3.79
CA ILE A 153 0.95 -14.76 -3.71
C ILE A 153 1.16 -16.01 -4.54
N GLN A 154 2.03 -15.94 -5.53
CA GLN A 154 2.38 -17.06 -6.41
C GLN A 154 3.40 -18.00 -5.72
N PRO A 155 3.65 -19.21 -6.26
CA PRO A 155 4.63 -20.14 -5.70
C PRO A 155 6.05 -19.56 -5.58
N ASP A 156 6.43 -18.66 -6.49
CA ASP A 156 7.73 -17.97 -6.48
C ASP A 156 7.82 -16.83 -5.44
N GLY A 157 6.70 -16.52 -4.78
CA GLY A 157 6.57 -15.41 -3.83
C GLY A 157 6.20 -14.07 -4.45
N SER A 158 5.99 -13.99 -5.77
CA SER A 158 5.51 -12.77 -6.41
C SER A 158 4.10 -12.42 -5.94
N LYS A 159 3.93 -11.18 -5.49
CA LYS A 159 2.69 -10.68 -4.88
C LYS A 159 1.96 -9.73 -5.82
N LYS A 160 0.64 -9.87 -5.95
CA LYS A 160 -0.21 -8.98 -6.76
C LYS A 160 -1.48 -8.61 -6.00
N LEU A 161 -1.91 -7.36 -6.11
CA LEU A 161 -3.19 -6.90 -5.57
C LEU A 161 -4.30 -7.08 -6.61
N LEU A 162 -5.54 -7.32 -6.15
CA LEU A 162 -6.71 -7.29 -7.01
C LEU A 162 -6.87 -5.90 -7.62
N SER A 163 -6.90 -5.84 -8.95
CA SER A 163 -7.03 -4.58 -9.70
C SER A 163 -8.27 -3.79 -9.28
N GLY A 164 -8.09 -2.50 -9.04
CA GLY A 164 -9.15 -1.58 -8.58
C GLY A 164 -9.49 -1.69 -7.08
N GLY A 165 -8.91 -2.64 -6.35
CA GLY A 165 -9.15 -2.83 -4.92
C GLY A 165 -8.63 -1.69 -4.05
N ALA A 166 -9.29 -1.45 -2.92
CA ALA A 166 -8.84 -0.46 -1.93
C ALA A 166 -7.71 -1.04 -1.07
N LYS A 167 -6.63 -0.27 -0.88
CA LYS A 167 -5.43 -0.64 -0.09
C LYS A 167 -5.23 0.26 1.12
N GLN A 168 -5.27 1.58 0.93
CA GLN A 168 -4.99 2.58 1.97
C GLN A 168 -5.84 2.31 3.22
N GLU A 169 -5.26 2.26 4.43
CA GLU A 169 -5.96 1.95 5.71
C GLU A 169 -6.58 0.54 5.80
N ARG A 170 -6.41 -0.30 4.78
CA ARG A 170 -6.84 -1.70 4.79
C ARG A 170 -5.65 -2.59 5.09
N PHE A 171 -5.91 -3.77 5.64
CA PHE A 171 -4.88 -4.70 6.09
C PHE A 171 -5.30 -6.14 5.79
N ILE A 172 -4.33 -7.04 5.85
CA ILE A 172 -4.55 -8.48 5.83
C ILE A 172 -4.57 -8.96 7.29
N PRO A 173 -5.72 -9.39 7.83
CA PRO A 173 -5.75 -9.97 9.15
C PRO A 173 -5.10 -11.37 9.12
N VAL A 174 -4.02 -11.53 9.88
CA VAL A 174 -3.25 -12.78 9.90
C VAL A 174 -3.95 -13.80 10.79
N THR A 175 -4.38 -13.36 11.97
CA THR A 175 -5.16 -14.17 12.92
C THR A 175 -6.67 -13.93 12.73
N GLY A 176 -7.49 -14.81 13.30
CA GLY A 176 -8.95 -14.66 13.33
C GLY A 176 -9.36 -13.37 14.04
N ALA A 177 -10.57 -12.86 13.77
CA ALA A 177 -11.08 -11.70 14.47
C ALA A 177 -11.08 -11.97 15.99
N ALA A 178 -10.58 -11.03 16.79
CA ALA A 178 -10.85 -11.05 18.22
C ALA A 178 -12.38 -11.06 18.41
N GLY A 179 -12.90 -11.97 19.22
CA GLY A 179 -14.33 -12.06 19.56
C GLY A 179 -14.81 -10.89 20.43
N GLY A 180 -14.22 -9.71 20.25
CA GLY A 180 -14.28 -8.52 21.11
C GLY A 180 -13.18 -7.53 20.75
N GLU A 181 -12.95 -6.53 21.62
CA GLU A 181 -11.80 -5.63 21.48
C GLU A 181 -10.51 -6.38 21.87
N PRO A 182 -9.46 -6.37 21.02
CA PRO A 182 -8.22 -7.07 21.32
C PRO A 182 -7.40 -6.32 22.39
N ASP A 183 -6.90 -7.05 23.39
CA ASP A 183 -5.99 -6.49 24.39
C ASP A 183 -4.66 -6.03 23.77
N THR A 184 -4.14 -6.80 22.82
CA THR A 184 -2.88 -6.52 22.10
C THR A 184 -3.07 -6.66 20.61
N VAL A 185 -2.57 -5.67 19.86
CA VAL A 185 -2.57 -5.68 18.39
C VAL A 185 -1.15 -5.51 17.89
N LEU A 186 -0.71 -6.43 17.02
CA LEU A 186 0.56 -6.33 16.31
C LEU A 186 0.28 -5.91 14.85
N ILE A 187 1.00 -4.90 14.37
CA ILE A 187 0.96 -4.49 12.96
C ILE A 187 2.34 -4.70 12.37
N CYS A 188 2.42 -5.45 11.28
CA CYS A 188 3.66 -5.67 10.52
C CYS A 188 3.47 -5.30 9.05
N GLU A 189 4.55 -5.23 8.28
CA GLU A 189 4.44 -4.97 6.84
C GLU A 189 3.89 -6.18 6.08
N GLY A 190 4.61 -7.30 6.15
CA GLY A 190 4.35 -8.50 5.37
C GLY A 190 3.49 -9.54 6.08
N TRP A 191 2.67 -10.26 5.29
CA TRP A 191 1.83 -11.34 5.84
C TRP A 191 2.64 -12.47 6.49
N ALA A 192 3.75 -12.92 5.88
CA ALA A 192 4.58 -13.99 6.45
C ALA A 192 5.20 -13.57 7.80
N THR A 193 5.74 -12.36 7.88
CA THR A 193 6.18 -11.71 9.13
C THR A 193 5.08 -11.76 10.19
N GLY A 194 3.85 -11.41 9.81
CA GLY A 194 2.71 -11.51 10.71
C GLY A 194 2.38 -12.93 11.17
N VAL A 195 2.57 -13.96 10.32
CA VAL A 195 2.36 -15.36 10.74
C VAL A 195 3.41 -15.76 11.78
N THR A 196 4.67 -15.37 11.57
CA THR A 196 5.74 -15.57 12.57
C THR A 196 5.40 -14.89 13.89
N LEU A 197 4.98 -13.62 13.86
CA LEU A 197 4.58 -12.87 15.06
C LEU A 197 3.38 -13.51 15.77
N ALA A 198 2.41 -14.02 15.01
CA ALA A 198 1.26 -14.73 15.58
C ALA A 198 1.67 -16.03 16.29
N ALA A 199 2.70 -16.73 15.79
CA ALA A 199 3.25 -17.90 16.47
C ALA A 199 3.99 -17.52 17.77
N SER A 200 4.70 -16.39 17.78
CA SER A 200 5.40 -15.89 18.97
C SER A 200 4.48 -15.29 20.03
N MET A 201 3.34 -14.71 19.63
CA MET A 201 2.35 -14.11 20.53
C MET A 201 0.92 -14.57 20.17
N PRO A 202 0.54 -15.82 20.52
CA PRO A 202 -0.73 -16.41 20.08
C PRO A 202 -2.01 -15.66 20.51
N ALA A 203 -1.94 -14.89 21.60
CA ALA A 203 -3.05 -14.10 22.11
C ALA A 203 -3.27 -12.76 21.37
N ALA A 204 -2.30 -12.30 20.57
CA ALA A 204 -2.39 -11.02 19.88
C ALA A 204 -3.21 -11.10 18.60
N PHE A 205 -3.92 -10.00 18.30
CA PHE A 205 -4.51 -9.81 16.99
C PHE A 205 -3.46 -9.24 16.03
N VAL A 206 -3.13 -9.97 14.96
CA VAL A 206 -2.02 -9.60 14.08
C VAL A 206 -2.52 -9.15 12.71
N LEU A 207 -2.07 -7.97 12.29
CA LEU A 207 -2.43 -7.30 11.05
C LEU A 207 -1.19 -7.10 10.18
N ALA A 208 -1.27 -7.47 8.91
CA ALA A 208 -0.25 -7.12 7.92
C ALA A 208 -0.71 -5.94 7.07
N ALA A 209 0.10 -4.88 7.02
CA ALA A 209 -0.20 -3.62 6.37
C ALA A 209 0.01 -3.64 4.85
N ILE A 210 0.42 -4.77 4.26
CA ILE A 210 0.60 -5.02 2.83
C ILE A 210 1.95 -4.49 2.32
N ASP A 211 2.30 -3.24 2.66
CA ASP A 211 3.58 -2.60 2.35
C ASP A 211 3.92 -1.48 3.36
N ALA A 212 5.20 -1.08 3.41
CA ALA A 212 5.72 -0.02 4.29
C ALA A 212 4.90 1.28 4.21
N GLY A 213 4.50 1.67 2.99
CA GLY A 213 3.77 2.91 2.74
C GLY A 213 2.38 2.97 3.38
N ASN A 214 1.79 1.82 3.71
CA ASN A 214 0.47 1.71 4.31
C ASN A 214 0.51 1.49 5.84
N LEU A 215 1.69 1.20 6.42
CA LEU A 215 1.87 1.01 7.87
C LEU A 215 1.27 2.16 8.70
N PRO A 216 1.58 3.45 8.44
CA PRO A 216 1.03 4.54 9.25
C PRO A 216 -0.49 4.63 9.20
N ALA A 217 -1.08 4.40 8.02
CA ALA A 217 -2.52 4.49 7.83
C ALA A 217 -3.25 3.38 8.60
N VAL A 218 -2.73 2.15 8.56
CA VAL A 218 -3.28 1.01 9.31
C VAL A 218 -3.11 1.23 10.82
N ALA A 219 -1.96 1.73 11.28
CA ALA A 219 -1.71 1.99 12.70
C ALA A 219 -2.64 3.06 13.28
N VAL A 220 -2.82 4.17 12.56
CA VAL A 220 -3.74 5.24 12.97
C VAL A 220 -5.19 4.73 13.00
N ALA A 221 -5.65 4.03 11.97
CA ALA A 221 -6.99 3.45 11.93
C ALA A 221 -7.22 2.44 13.08
N THR A 222 -6.19 1.65 13.41
CA THR A 222 -6.24 0.68 14.51
C THR A 222 -6.36 1.38 15.86
N ARG A 223 -5.52 2.40 16.14
CA ARG A 223 -5.61 3.17 17.39
C ARG A 223 -6.96 3.87 17.54
N GLN A 224 -7.53 4.40 16.46
CA GLN A 224 -8.86 5.02 16.49
C GLN A 224 -9.95 4.01 16.81
N ARG A 225 -9.83 2.77 16.31
CA ARG A 225 -10.82 1.71 16.55
C ARG A 225 -10.74 1.12 17.95
N TRP A 226 -9.52 0.92 18.45
CA TRP A 226 -9.23 0.32 19.76
C TRP A 226 -8.26 1.23 20.55
N PRO A 227 -8.76 2.32 21.16
CA PRO A 227 -7.91 3.32 21.81
C PRO A 227 -7.09 2.76 22.97
N SER A 228 -7.60 1.76 23.67
CA SER A 228 -6.99 1.15 24.87
C SER A 228 -6.06 -0.02 24.58
N CYS A 229 -6.03 -0.57 23.35
CA CYS A 229 -5.21 -1.74 23.09
C CYS A 229 -3.72 -1.44 23.22
N ASN A 230 -2.94 -2.45 23.63
CA ASN A 230 -1.50 -2.43 23.53
C ASN A 230 -1.11 -2.62 22.05
N LEU A 231 -0.97 -1.49 21.35
CA LEU A 231 -0.61 -1.45 19.94
C LEU A 231 0.91 -1.48 19.77
N ILE A 232 1.40 -2.43 18.97
CA ILE A 232 2.82 -2.59 18.65
C ILE A 232 2.98 -2.64 17.13
N VAL A 233 3.80 -1.75 16.59
CA VAL A 233 4.21 -1.77 15.19
C VAL A 233 5.55 -2.52 15.09
N CYS A 234 5.52 -3.65 14.38
CA CYS A 234 6.65 -4.52 14.10
C CYS A 234 7.19 -4.19 12.70
N GLY A 235 8.27 -3.41 12.64
CA GLY A 235 8.87 -2.98 11.38
C GLY A 235 9.85 -3.99 10.80
N ASP A 236 10.05 -3.91 9.48
CA ASP A 236 11.20 -4.50 8.81
C ASP A 236 12.43 -3.61 9.08
N ASP A 237 13.62 -4.22 9.09
CA ASP A 237 14.92 -3.58 9.24
C ASP A 237 15.75 -3.80 7.96
N ASP A 238 15.49 -2.97 6.96
CA ASP A 238 16.10 -2.99 5.63
C ASP A 238 17.57 -2.51 5.66
N ARG A 239 18.44 -3.22 6.38
CA ARG A 239 19.84 -2.83 6.66
C ARG A 239 20.69 -2.54 5.41
N LYS A 240 20.31 -3.08 4.25
CA LYS A 240 21.02 -2.86 2.96
C LYS A 240 20.50 -1.67 2.16
N THR A 241 19.37 -1.10 2.54
CA THR A 241 18.71 -0.02 1.78
C THR A 241 18.99 1.30 2.48
N GLU A 242 19.50 2.28 1.72
CA GLU A 242 19.74 3.63 2.23
C GLU A 242 18.46 4.20 2.87
N GLY A 243 18.59 4.79 4.06
CA GLY A 243 17.47 5.33 4.82
C GLY A 243 16.58 4.30 5.51
N ASN A 244 16.80 2.99 5.29
CA ASN A 244 16.07 1.88 5.93
C ASN A 244 14.55 2.11 5.94
N PRO A 245 13.90 2.05 4.76
CA PRO A 245 12.53 2.49 4.58
C PRO A 245 11.52 1.71 5.43
N GLY A 246 11.71 0.41 5.66
CA GLY A 246 10.90 -0.40 6.58
C GLY A 246 10.91 0.15 8.00
N ALA A 247 12.11 0.37 8.58
CA ALA A 247 12.24 0.88 9.94
C ALA A 247 11.75 2.33 10.05
N ALA A 248 12.01 3.16 9.03
CA ALA A 248 11.53 4.54 8.98
C ALA A 248 10.00 4.60 8.93
N ALA A 249 9.35 3.77 8.11
CA ALA A 249 7.89 3.68 8.03
C ALA A 249 7.28 3.17 9.34
N ALA A 250 7.90 2.17 9.97
CA ALA A 250 7.47 1.62 11.25
C ALA A 250 7.57 2.65 12.39
N ARG A 251 8.68 3.41 12.47
CA ARG A 251 8.83 4.53 13.42
C ARG A 251 7.74 5.58 13.23
N LYS A 252 7.52 6.03 11.99
CA LYS A 252 6.46 6.99 11.66
C LYS A 252 5.08 6.48 12.04
N ALA A 253 4.80 5.20 11.79
CA ALA A 253 3.54 4.57 12.17
C ALA A 253 3.36 4.53 13.69
N ALA A 254 4.42 4.19 14.43
CA ALA A 254 4.41 4.15 15.89
C ALA A 254 4.15 5.54 16.49
N GLU A 255 4.85 6.57 16.00
CA GLU A 255 4.66 7.97 16.41
C GLU A 255 3.23 8.46 16.16
N LEU A 256 2.70 8.29 14.95
CA LEU A 256 1.37 8.79 14.57
C LEU A 256 0.21 8.09 15.29
N SER A 257 0.43 6.88 15.83
CA SER A 257 -0.60 6.08 16.48
C SER A 257 -0.38 5.90 17.98
N ALA A 258 0.64 6.55 18.56
CA ALA A 258 1.08 6.32 19.94
C ALA A 258 1.22 4.81 20.24
N ALA A 259 1.82 4.07 19.30
CA ALA A 259 2.11 2.65 19.44
C ALA A 259 3.55 2.44 19.90
N ARG A 260 3.82 1.24 20.42
CA ARG A 260 5.20 0.78 20.65
C ARG A 260 5.81 0.36 19.31
N LEU A 261 7.13 0.46 19.20
CA LEU A 261 7.89 -0.04 18.06
C LEU A 261 8.65 -1.30 18.46
N ALA A 262 8.66 -2.29 17.57
CA ALA A 262 9.54 -3.45 17.62
C ALA A 262 10.25 -3.60 16.28
N LEU A 263 11.56 -3.82 16.31
CA LEU A 263 12.37 -4.20 15.16
C LEU A 263 13.08 -5.53 15.48
N PRO A 264 13.45 -6.34 14.47
CA PRO A 264 14.21 -7.55 14.71
C PRO A 264 15.56 -7.25 15.39
N GLU A 265 15.92 -8.06 16.38
CA GLU A 265 17.26 -8.04 16.97
C GLU A 265 18.09 -9.12 16.28
N TRP A 266 19.18 -8.72 15.64
CA TRP A 266 20.00 -9.61 14.82
C TRP A 266 21.18 -10.16 15.63
N PRO A 267 21.25 -11.48 15.89
CA PRO A 267 22.40 -12.08 16.57
C PRO A 267 23.69 -11.99 15.76
N GLU A 268 24.82 -12.22 16.43
CA GLU A 268 26.11 -12.33 15.74
C GLU A 268 26.09 -13.43 14.67
N GLY A 269 26.71 -13.17 13.52
CA GLY A 269 26.72 -14.08 12.37
C GLY A 269 25.45 -14.04 11.51
N CYS A 270 24.43 -13.27 11.91
CA CYS A 270 23.21 -13.13 11.12
C CYS A 270 23.49 -12.41 9.78
N PRO A 271 23.11 -13.00 8.63
CA PRO A 271 23.35 -12.39 7.33
C PRO A 271 22.68 -11.01 7.19
N VAL A 272 23.43 -10.03 6.67
CA VAL A 272 22.97 -8.63 6.52
C VAL A 272 21.77 -8.46 5.57
N HIS A 273 21.48 -9.47 4.75
CA HIS A 273 20.37 -9.42 3.79
C HIS A 273 19.02 -9.81 4.40
N LEU A 274 18.99 -10.39 5.61
CA LEU A 274 17.75 -10.65 6.33
C LEU A 274 17.19 -9.32 6.82
N SER A 275 15.88 -9.11 6.68
CA SER A 275 15.29 -7.80 6.96
C SER A 275 14.06 -7.85 7.85
N ASP A 276 13.41 -8.98 8.05
CA ASP A 276 12.19 -9.04 8.85
C ASP A 276 12.22 -10.13 9.95
N PHE A 277 11.19 -10.14 10.81
CA PHE A 277 11.06 -11.15 11.87
C PHE A 277 10.94 -12.59 11.32
N ASN A 278 10.38 -12.78 10.12
CA ASN A 278 10.28 -14.10 9.52
C ASN A 278 11.64 -14.62 9.07
N ASP A 279 12.44 -13.77 8.45
CA ASP A 279 13.81 -14.07 8.02
C ASP A 279 14.68 -14.41 9.23
N LEU A 280 14.57 -13.65 10.33
CA LEU A 280 15.23 -13.96 11.61
C LEU A 280 14.80 -15.34 12.15
N ALA A 281 13.49 -15.62 12.20
CA ALA A 281 12.98 -16.88 12.71
C ALA A 281 13.40 -18.09 11.84
N THR A 282 13.40 -17.92 10.52
CA THR A 282 13.83 -18.95 9.56
C THR A 282 15.31 -19.27 9.77
N TRP A 283 16.17 -18.24 9.85
CA TRP A 283 17.60 -18.41 10.09
C TRP A 283 17.88 -19.08 11.44
N LEU A 284 17.18 -18.67 12.51
CA LEU A 284 17.31 -19.28 13.82
C LEU A 284 16.91 -20.76 13.87
N ASN A 285 16.05 -21.22 12.95
CA ASN A 285 15.71 -22.64 12.82
C ASN A 285 16.77 -23.44 12.06
N GLU A 286 17.53 -22.80 11.17
CA GLU A 286 18.58 -23.45 10.37
C GLU A 286 19.90 -23.59 11.11
N VAL A 287 20.18 -22.69 12.07
CA VAL A 287 21.43 -22.71 12.87
C VAL A 287 21.33 -23.50 14.18
N LYS A 288 20.16 -24.04 14.51
CA LYS A 288 19.93 -24.95 15.65
C LYS A 288 20.13 -26.40 15.25
#